data_AF-A0A7Y2BJ96-F1
#
_entry.id   AF-A0A7Y2BJ96-F1
#
_cell.length_a   1.000
_cell.length_b   1.000
_cell.length_c   1.000
_cell.angle_alpha   90.00
_cell.angle_beta   90.00
_cell.angle_gamma   90.00
#
_symmetry.space_group_name_H-M   'P 1'
#
loop_
_entity.id
_entity.type
_entity.pdbx_description
1 polymer ?
#
loop_
_entity_poly.entity_id
_entity_poly.type
_entity_poly.pdbx_seq_one_letter_code
_entity_poly.pdbx_strand_id
1 'polypeptide(L)' 'MPKLSTQLDGVHLIREVHLHYSQQHQEQQPLKDSDDVATFLRGVIADTTREHAVAIYLDLKNRPLGWRIISIGTD' A
#
# COMPACT_ATOMS: atom_id res chain seq x y z
N MET A 1 -40.14 -5.40 5.81
CA MET A 1 -39.02 -4.56 5.33
C MET A 1 -38.07 -5.47 4.55
N PRO A 2 -37.77 -5.18 3.27
CA PRO A 2 -36.89 -6.03 2.49
C PRO A 2 -35.43 -5.82 2.92
N LYS A 3 -34.69 -6.94 3.01
CA LYS A 3 -33.25 -7.00 3.28
C LYS A 3 -32.48 -6.43 2.09
N LEU A 4 -31.65 -5.42 2.33
CA LEU A 4 -30.65 -4.99 1.35
C LEU A 4 -29.41 -5.87 1.50
N SER A 5 -29.38 -6.98 0.75
CA SER A 5 -28.13 -7.62 0.36
C SER A 5 -27.70 -7.05 -0.99
N THR A 6 -26.69 -6.20 -0.98
CA THR A 6 -25.89 -5.92 -2.17
C THR A 6 -24.45 -5.90 -1.69
N GLN A 7 -23.88 -7.10 -1.71
CA GLN A 7 -22.45 -7.36 -1.79
C GLN A 7 -21.91 -6.54 -2.97
N LEU A 8 -21.36 -5.37 -2.66
CA LEU A 8 -20.63 -4.52 -3.59
C LEU A 8 -19.16 -4.92 -3.45
N ASP A 9 -18.58 -5.32 -4.57
CA ASP A 9 -17.19 -5.76 -4.69
C ASP A 9 -16.23 -4.88 -3.88
N GLY A 10 -15.62 -5.51 -2.87
CA GLY A 10 -14.41 -5.13 -2.14
C GLY A 10 -13.97 -3.65 -2.11
N VAL A 11 -14.86 -2.70 -1.81
CA VAL A 11 -14.42 -1.34 -1.47
C VAL A 11 -13.89 -1.38 -0.03
N HIS A 12 -12.58 -1.57 0.10
CA HIS A 12 -11.89 -1.42 1.39
C HIS A 12 -11.82 0.07 1.74
N LEU A 13 -12.73 0.53 2.61
CA LEU A 13 -12.71 1.89 3.12
C LEU A 13 -11.57 2.03 4.15
N ILE A 14 -10.45 2.64 3.75
CA ILE A 14 -9.40 3.02 4.70
C ILE A 14 -9.91 4.24 5.47
N ARG A 15 -10.49 4.00 6.65
CA ARG A 15 -11.16 5.06 7.43
C ARG A 15 -10.18 5.97 8.18
N GLU A 16 -8.98 5.49 8.49
CA GLU A 16 -7.96 6.27 9.19
C GLU A 16 -6.59 5.58 9.07
N VAL A 17 -5.54 6.34 8.78
CA VAL A 17 -4.15 5.88 8.86
C VAL A 17 -3.46 6.71 9.94
N HIS A 18 -3.14 6.08 11.07
CA HIS A 18 -2.29 6.69 12.09
C HIS A 18 -0.84 6.54 11.67
N LEU A 19 -0.28 7.60 11.09
CA LEU A 19 1.14 7.68 10.77
C LEU A 19 1.90 8.16 12.01
N HIS A 20 2.66 7.26 12.63
CA HIS A 20 3.62 7.64 13.67
C HIS A 20 4.94 8.05 13.02
N TYR A 21 5.20 9.35 12.94
CA TYR A 21 6.40 9.96 12.32
C TYR A 21 7.72 9.75 13.10
N SER A 22 7.78 8.77 14.01
CA SER A 22 8.83 8.66 15.02
C SER A 22 9.76 7.46 14.81
N GLN A 23 10.08 7.10 13.56
CA GLN A 23 11.15 6.16 13.28
C GLN A 23 12.22 6.83 12.43
N GLN A 24 13.48 6.58 12.81
CA GLN A 24 14.68 7.06 12.13
C GLN A 24 14.47 7.03 10.62
N HIS A 25 14.47 8.21 9.99
CA HIS A 25 14.50 8.34 8.55
C HIS A 25 15.79 7.69 8.05
N GLN A 26 15.76 6.39 7.76
CA GLN A 26 16.58 5.89 6.66
C GLN A 26 16.09 6.69 5.46
N GLU A 27 16.98 7.48 4.87
CA GLU A 27 16.66 8.31 3.71
C GLU A 27 16.20 7.42 2.56
N GLN A 28 14.90 7.19 2.49
CA GLN A 28 14.31 6.48 1.38
C GLN A 28 14.44 7.35 0.14
N GLN A 29 14.81 6.72 -0.97
CA GLN A 29 14.88 7.42 -2.25
C GLN A 29 13.47 7.87 -2.68
N PRO A 30 13.33 9.08 -3.22
CA PRO A 30 12.08 9.52 -3.83
C PRO A 30 11.64 8.57 -4.95
N LEU A 31 10.35 8.25 -5.01
CA LEU A 31 9.73 7.52 -6.12
C LEU A 31 9.23 8.53 -7.15
N LYS A 32 9.99 8.78 -8.22
CA LYS A 32 9.67 9.83 -9.20
C LYS A 32 8.96 9.30 -10.43
N ASP A 33 9.16 8.04 -10.74
CA ASP A 33 8.57 7.36 -11.90
C ASP A 33 8.17 5.92 -11.59
N SER A 34 7.62 5.23 -12.58
CA SER A 34 7.17 3.84 -12.45
C SER A 34 8.31 2.86 -12.18
N ASP A 35 9.53 3.16 -12.63
CA ASP A 35 10.69 2.27 -12.48
C ASP A 35 11.21 2.33 -11.04
N ASP A 36 11.21 3.52 -10.44
CA ASP A 36 11.47 3.71 -9.01
C ASP A 36 10.46 2.91 -8.17
N VAL A 37 9.16 3.03 -8.49
CA VAL A 37 8.09 2.30 -7.79
C VAL A 37 8.28 0.79 -7.92
N ALA A 38 8.59 0.28 -9.11
CA ALA A 38 8.82 -1.14 -9.32
C ALA A 38 10.04 -1.64 -8.53
N THR A 39 11.11 -0.85 -8.49
CA THR A 39 12.33 -1.17 -7.73
C THR A 39 12.04 -1.23 -6.24
N PHE A 40 11.29 -0.25 -5.71
CA PHE A 40 10.84 -0.25 -4.33
C PHE A 40 9.97 -1.47 -3.99
N LEU A 41 8.96 -1.76 -4.82
CA LEU A 41 8.04 -2.88 -4.59
C LEU A 41 8.74 -4.24 -4.58
N ARG A 42 9.80 -4.44 -5.38
CA ARG A 42 10.62 -5.67 -5.33
C ARG A 42 11.32 -5.87 -4.00
N GLY A 43 11.65 -4.80 -3.28
CA GLY A 43 12.21 -4.89 -1.92
C GLY A 43 11.15 -5.11 -0.84
N VAL A 44 9.89 -4.75 -1.12
CA VAL A 44 8.77 -4.83 -0.18
C VAL A 44 8.03 -6.15 -0.26
N ILE A 45 7.81 -6.66 -1.47
CA ILE A 45 7.03 -7.88 -1.73
C ILE A 45 7.97 -9.09 -1.66
N ALA A 46 7.91 -9.83 -0.55
CA ALA A 46 8.73 -11.02 -0.36
C ALA A 46 8.19 -12.25 -1.11
N ASP A 47 6.87 -12.40 -1.22
CA ASP A 47 6.22 -13.50 -1.92
C ASP A 47 5.77 -13.05 -3.31
N THR A 48 6.47 -13.49 -4.36
CA THR A 48 6.13 -13.14 -5.75
C THR A 48 5.19 -14.15 -6.39
N THR A 49 4.73 -15.18 -5.67
CA THR A 49 3.86 -16.24 -6.20
C THR A 49 2.39 -15.86 -6.23
N ARG A 50 2.03 -14.73 -5.61
CA ARG A 50 0.66 -14.25 -5.47
C ARG A 50 0.52 -12.82 -5.97
N GLU A 51 -0.71 -12.45 -6.31
CA GLU A 51 -1.04 -11.07 -6.60
C GLU A 51 -1.13 -10.25 -5.30
N HIS A 52 -0.55 -9.05 -5.33
CA HIS A 52 -0.54 -8.12 -4.20
C HIS A 52 -1.10 -6.75 -4.58
N ALA A 53 -1.97 -6.20 -3.74
CA ALA A 53 -2.29 -4.78 -3.77
C ALA A 53 -1.51 -4.05 -2.67
N VAL A 54 -0.74 -3.02 -3.03
CA VAL A 54 0.11 -2.28 -2.10
C VAL A 54 -0.25 -0.80 -2.12
N ALA A 55 -0.52 -0.23 -0.95
CA ALA A 55 -0.62 1.22 -0.76
C ALA A 55 0.71 1.75 -0.22
N ILE A 56 1.25 2.77 -0.88
CA ILE A 56 2.48 3.46 -0.49
C ILE A 56 2.09 4.88 -0.07
N TYR A 57 2.52 5.30 1.12
CA TYR A 57 2.29 6.64 1.64
C TYR A 57 3.56 7.47 1.45
N LEU A 58 3.44 8.59 0.75
CA LEU A 58 4.57 9.43 0.37
C LEU A 58 4.59 10.74 1.18
N ASP A 59 5.79 11.29 1.38
CA ASP A 59 5.95 12.67 1.84
C ASP A 59 5.89 13.68 0.67
N LEU A 60 6.03 14.97 0.99
CA LEU A 60 6.02 16.06 -0.01
C LEU A 60 7.19 16.02 -1.02
N LYS A 61 8.17 15.13 -0.82
CA LYS A 61 9.30 14.90 -1.73
C LYS A 61 9.20 13.54 -2.42
N ASN A 62 8.02 12.92 -2.44
CA ASN A 62 7.75 11.60 -2.99
C ASN A 62 8.55 10.46 -2.33
N ARG A 63 9.03 10.65 -1.10
CA ARG A 63 9.74 9.59 -0.37
C ARG A 63 8.73 8.72 0.37
N PRO A 64 8.87 7.38 0.34
CA PRO A 64 8.03 6.50 1.13
C PRO A 64 8.20 6.77 2.63
N LEU A 65 7.08 7.08 3.30
CA LEU A 65 6.97 7.17 4.76
C LEU A 65 6.55 5.83 5.37
N GLY A 66 5.87 5.00 4.58
CA GLY A 66 5.39 3.69 4.98
C GLY A 66 4.58 3.06 3.85
N TRP A 67 4.28 1.77 4.00
CA TRP A 67 3.48 1.01 3.03
C TRP A 67 2.62 -0.03 3.73
N ARG A 68 1.55 -0.45 3.06
CA ARG A 68 0.68 -1.53 3.52
C ARG A 68 0.33 -2.45 2.38
N ILE A 69 0.51 -3.74 2.59
CA ILE A 69 0.02 -4.80 1.70
C ILE A 69 -1.44 -5.07 2.09
N ILE A 70 -2.38 -4.79 1.20
CA ILE A 70 -3.83 -4.76 1.47
C ILE A 70 -4.48 -6.09 1.11
N SER A 71 -4.13 -6.66 -0.03
CA SER A 71 -4.65 -7.96 -0.46
C SER A 71 -3.51 -8.82 -0.96
N ILE A 72 -3.58 -10.09 -0.57
CA ILE A 72 -2.85 -11.19 -1.17
C ILE A 72 -3.98 -11.99 -1.83
N GLY A 73 -3.98 -12.14 -3.16
CA GLY A 73 -5.02 -12.89 -3.87
C GLY A 73 -5.32 -14.22 -3.18
N THR A 74 -6.60 -14.56 -3.07
CA THR A 74 -7.06 -15.87 -2.61
C THR A 74 -7.29 -16.71 -3.85
N ASP A 75 -6.45 -17.74 -4.03
CA ASP A 75 -6.88 -18.96 -4.71
C ASP A 75 -7.84 -19.72 -3.78
#